data_AF-L1JW41-F1
#
_entry.id   AF-L1JW41-F1
#
_cell.length_a   1.000
_cell.length_b   1.000
_cell.length_c   1.000
_cell.angle_alpha   90.00
_cell.angle_beta   90.00
_cell.angle_gamma   90.00
#
_symmetry.space_group_name_H-M   'P 1'
#
loop_
_entity.id
_entity.type
_entity.pdbx_description
1 polymer ?
#
loop_
_entity_poly.entity_id
_entity_poly.type
_entity_poly.pdbx_seq_one_letter_code
_entity_poly.pdbx_strand_id
1 'polypeptide(L)'
;MLAQCYTRSEFFPNVQPKAELKWNRRGPKIVDEILRYAPDVVCLQECDCWDDFLLAKMQSNGFFGIWKQKSGKKDGVAILWKTEKFNLIRQDSVEYNLKGGVGIMAMLQPKPDAGQDTSPAFCVANTHLFWNPEMEYIKLKQAQIYLSRISDFAAGASCVVCGDLNSMPSSDCYSLFISGKVTHTYTPVVSDDEVSGQVQGGGETTTEVFSSPLELTSAYDPPPVPSFYKRLQ
;
A
#
# COMPACT_ATOMS: atom_id res chain seq x y z
N MET A 1 4.56 -11.64 -2.59
CA MET A 1 3.28 -11.80 -1.87
C MET A 1 3.60 -12.10 -0.41
N LEU A 2 3.24 -11.18 0.48
CA LEU A 2 3.48 -11.30 1.92
C LEU A 2 2.42 -12.21 2.55
N ALA A 3 1.15 -12.02 2.20
CA ALA A 3 0.05 -12.73 2.89
C ALA A 3 0.06 -14.23 2.61
N GLN A 4 0.02 -15.05 3.66
CA GLN A 4 -0.21 -16.48 3.52
C GLN A 4 -1.61 -16.79 2.98
N CYS A 5 -2.62 -15.99 3.34
CA CYS A 5 -4.01 -16.24 2.96
C CYS A 5 -4.27 -16.17 1.45
N TYR A 6 -3.38 -15.53 0.66
CA TYR A 6 -3.45 -15.46 -0.80
C TYR A 6 -2.55 -16.45 -1.55
N THR A 7 -1.61 -17.10 -0.86
CA THR A 7 -0.69 -18.07 -1.47
C THR A 7 -1.29 -19.47 -1.64
N ARG A 8 -2.31 -19.58 -2.48
CA ARG A 8 -2.96 -20.85 -2.83
C ARG A 8 -2.27 -21.52 -4.03
N SER A 9 -2.17 -22.84 -4.02
CA SER A 9 -1.45 -23.61 -5.05
C SER A 9 -1.97 -23.37 -6.47
N GLU A 10 -3.26 -23.08 -6.59
CA GLU A 10 -3.99 -22.87 -7.84
C GLU A 10 -3.56 -21.55 -8.52
N PHE A 11 -3.26 -20.52 -7.72
CA PHE A 11 -2.78 -19.23 -8.22
C PHE A 11 -1.28 -19.24 -8.57
N PHE A 12 -0.53 -20.22 -8.05
CA PHE A 12 0.92 -20.36 -8.27
C PHE A 12 1.28 -21.74 -8.85
N PRO A 13 0.75 -22.11 -10.03
CA PRO A 13 0.90 -23.45 -10.59
C PRO A 13 2.38 -23.81 -10.84
N ASN A 14 3.21 -22.83 -11.20
CA ASN A 14 4.61 -23.01 -11.57
C ASN A 14 5.59 -23.12 -10.39
N VAL A 15 5.14 -22.88 -9.16
CA VAL A 15 6.03 -22.99 -7.98
C VAL A 15 6.20 -24.46 -7.60
N GLN A 16 7.44 -24.94 -7.61
CA GLN A 16 7.85 -26.27 -7.17
C GLN A 16 9.13 -26.20 -6.32
N PRO A 17 9.19 -26.92 -5.17
CA PRO A 17 8.10 -27.69 -4.57
C PRO A 17 7.01 -26.76 -4.00
N LYS A 18 5.75 -27.22 -3.97
CA LYS A 18 4.62 -26.44 -3.39
C LYS A 18 4.84 -26.04 -1.92
N ALA A 19 5.74 -26.73 -1.22
CA ALA A 19 6.18 -26.34 0.12
C ALA A 19 6.77 -24.92 0.18
N GLU A 20 7.34 -24.40 -0.92
CA GLU A 20 7.86 -23.02 -0.99
C GLU A 20 6.76 -21.96 -0.86
N LEU A 21 5.48 -22.31 -1.05
CA LEU A 21 4.37 -21.39 -0.81
C LEU A 21 4.02 -21.24 0.67
N LYS A 22 4.51 -22.12 1.55
CA LYS A 22 4.17 -22.10 2.97
C LYS A 22 4.89 -20.96 3.71
N TRP A 23 4.20 -20.35 4.66
CA TRP A 23 4.69 -19.19 5.41
C TRP A 23 6.01 -19.46 6.13
N ASN A 24 6.17 -20.63 6.73
CA ASN A 24 7.41 -21.03 7.40
C ASN A 24 8.63 -21.12 6.46
N ARG A 25 8.42 -21.17 5.13
CA ARG A 25 9.47 -21.07 4.12
C ARG A 25 9.64 -19.64 3.60
N ARG A 26 8.55 -18.92 3.35
CA ARG A 26 8.57 -17.56 2.78
C ARG A 26 8.91 -16.48 3.79
N GLY A 27 8.30 -16.51 4.96
CA GLY A 27 8.43 -15.47 5.99
C GLY A 27 9.88 -15.12 6.33
N PRO A 28 10.74 -16.10 6.68
CA PRO A 28 12.16 -15.83 6.93
C PRO A 28 12.87 -15.20 5.73
N LYS A 29 12.67 -15.73 4.52
CA LYS A 29 13.28 -15.19 3.28
C LYS A 29 12.83 -13.76 2.99
N ILE A 30 11.57 -13.42 3.28
CA ILE A 30 11.04 -12.08 3.11
C ILE A 30 11.71 -11.11 4.09
N VAL A 31 11.86 -11.51 5.36
CA VAL A 31 12.57 -10.71 6.36
C VAL A 31 14.04 -10.52 5.96
N ASP A 32 14.72 -11.60 5.54
CA ASP A 32 16.11 -11.52 5.09
C ASP A 32 16.27 -10.56 3.90
N GLU A 33 15.35 -10.60 2.94
CA GLU A 33 15.34 -9.68 1.80
C GLU A 33 15.11 -8.23 2.24
N ILE A 34 14.17 -7.96 3.14
CA ILE A 34 13.94 -6.61 3.68
C ILE A 34 15.21 -6.09 4.37
N LEU A 35 15.81 -6.91 5.25
CA LEU A 35 16.98 -6.51 6.03
C LEU A 35 18.23 -6.32 5.17
N ARG A 36 18.33 -7.02 4.03
CA ARG A 36 19.43 -6.89 3.08
C ARG A 36 19.57 -5.46 2.53
N TYR A 37 18.47 -4.73 2.37
CA TYR A 37 18.48 -3.33 1.93
C TYR A 37 18.88 -2.34 3.03
N ALA A 38 19.08 -2.82 4.27
CA ALA A 38 19.34 -2.01 5.45
C ALA A 38 18.39 -0.78 5.58
N PRO A 39 17.06 -0.97 5.49
CA PRO A 39 16.13 0.15 5.42
C PRO A 39 15.98 0.84 6.78
N ASP A 40 15.66 2.13 6.73
CA ASP A 40 15.34 2.94 7.90
C ASP A 40 13.84 2.94 8.22
N VAL A 41 13.02 2.88 7.17
CA VAL A 41 11.56 2.78 7.19
C VAL A 41 11.13 1.73 6.17
N VAL A 42 10.15 0.91 6.52
CA VAL A 42 9.61 -0.15 5.66
C VAL A 42 8.09 -0.04 5.61
N CYS A 43 7.52 0.04 4.41
CA CYS A 43 6.09 0.00 4.16
C CYS A 43 5.74 -1.33 3.50
N LEU A 44 4.87 -2.12 4.14
CA LEU A 44 4.48 -3.45 3.66
C LEU A 44 2.97 -3.53 3.43
N GLN A 45 2.56 -4.21 2.37
CA GLN A 45 1.16 -4.56 2.10
C GLN A 45 0.96 -6.07 2.26
N GLU A 46 -0.28 -6.53 2.32
CA GLU A 46 -0.62 -7.95 2.45
C GLU A 46 -0.01 -8.63 3.71
N CYS A 47 -0.03 -7.97 4.86
CA CYS A 47 0.54 -8.53 6.10
C CYS A 47 -0.54 -9.24 6.91
N ASP A 48 -0.53 -10.58 7.00
CA ASP A 48 -1.49 -11.39 7.79
C ASP A 48 -0.89 -12.15 8.99
N CYS A 49 0.44 -12.23 9.10
CA CYS A 49 1.17 -12.87 10.20
C CYS A 49 1.93 -11.82 11.04
N TRP A 50 1.26 -10.71 11.35
CA TRP A 50 1.87 -9.55 11.98
C TRP A 50 2.40 -9.85 13.39
N ASP A 51 1.52 -10.17 14.33
CA ASP A 51 1.89 -10.39 15.74
C ASP A 51 2.69 -11.69 15.93
N ASP A 52 2.32 -12.75 15.22
CA ASP A 52 2.92 -14.08 15.37
C ASP A 52 4.36 -14.17 14.86
N PHE A 53 4.76 -13.31 13.91
CA PHE A 53 6.05 -13.45 13.22
C PHE A 53 6.70 -12.12 12.85
N LEU A 54 6.03 -11.31 12.02
CA LEU A 54 6.70 -10.16 11.38
C LEU A 54 7.16 -9.14 12.41
N LEU A 55 6.31 -8.73 13.34
CA LEU A 55 6.67 -7.72 14.33
C LEU A 55 7.83 -8.20 15.21
N ALA A 56 7.74 -9.41 15.76
CA ALA A 56 8.79 -9.98 16.61
C ALA A 56 10.14 -10.09 15.88
N LYS A 57 10.13 -10.52 14.60
CA LYS A 57 11.36 -10.62 13.79
C LYS A 57 11.95 -9.27 13.42
N MET A 58 11.13 -8.28 13.14
CA MET A 58 11.62 -6.93 12.85
C MET A 58 12.13 -6.25 14.14
N GLN A 59 11.48 -6.48 15.28
CA GLN A 59 11.93 -5.99 16.59
C GLN A 59 13.30 -6.52 17.00
N SER A 60 13.59 -7.81 16.75
CA SER A 60 14.94 -8.35 17.00
C SER A 60 16.02 -7.70 16.13
N ASN A 61 15.65 -6.93 15.10
CA ASN A 61 16.55 -6.21 14.19
C ASN A 61 16.50 -4.68 14.39
N GLY A 62 15.97 -4.22 15.51
CA GLY A 62 15.95 -2.80 15.90
C GLY A 62 14.80 -1.99 15.29
N PHE A 63 13.78 -2.65 14.76
CA PHE A 63 12.58 -1.97 14.28
C PHE A 63 11.46 -1.95 15.33
N PHE A 64 10.56 -0.99 15.20
CA PHE A 64 9.21 -1.09 15.73
C PHE A 64 8.25 -0.84 14.56
N GLY A 65 6.96 -1.11 14.74
CA GLY A 65 6.01 -0.84 13.68
C GLY A 65 4.57 -0.87 14.12
N ILE A 66 3.73 -0.41 13.21
CA ILE A 66 2.28 -0.35 13.33
C ILE A 66 1.66 -1.09 12.17
N TRP A 67 0.49 -1.68 12.41
CA TRP A 67 -0.24 -2.44 11.41
C TRP A 67 -1.72 -2.14 11.50
N LYS A 68 -2.37 -2.11 10.34
CA LYS A 68 -3.81 -1.98 10.22
C LYS A 68 -4.34 -3.10 9.34
N GLN A 69 -5.14 -3.97 9.96
CA GLN A 69 -5.91 -5.00 9.27
C GLN A 69 -6.92 -4.37 8.31
N LYS A 70 -7.07 -4.98 7.14
CA LYS A 70 -8.15 -4.68 6.21
C LYS A 70 -9.46 -5.26 6.75
N SER A 71 -10.53 -4.47 6.74
CA SER A 71 -11.83 -4.87 7.29
C SER A 71 -12.32 -6.20 6.70
N GLY A 72 -12.65 -7.16 7.56
CA GLY A 72 -13.13 -8.49 7.18
C GLY A 72 -12.11 -9.40 6.46
N LYS A 73 -10.83 -9.02 6.38
CA LYS A 73 -9.76 -9.83 5.78
C LYS A 73 -8.68 -10.16 6.81
N LYS A 74 -7.81 -11.14 6.50
CA LYS A 74 -6.71 -11.52 7.40
C LYS A 74 -5.48 -10.62 7.22
N ASP A 75 -5.30 -10.06 6.04
CA ASP A 75 -4.18 -9.21 5.71
C ASP A 75 -4.43 -7.73 6.06
N GLY A 76 -3.36 -6.96 6.04
CA GLY A 76 -3.37 -5.53 6.27
C GLY A 76 -2.13 -4.83 5.71
N VAL A 77 -1.95 -3.58 6.10
CA VAL A 77 -0.78 -2.77 5.75
C VAL A 77 0.02 -2.44 7.02
N ALA A 78 1.34 -2.37 6.88
CA ALA A 78 2.24 -2.04 7.98
C ALA A 78 3.23 -0.93 7.63
N ILE A 79 3.63 -0.18 8.66
CA ILE A 79 4.77 0.74 8.63
C ILE A 79 5.70 0.33 9.76
N LEU A 80 6.96 0.07 9.43
CA LEU A 80 8.04 -0.23 10.39
C LEU A 80 9.12 0.84 10.27
N TRP A 81 9.82 1.14 11.36
CA TRP A 81 10.95 2.07 11.38
C TRP A 81 12.01 1.65 12.39
N LYS A 82 13.27 2.04 12.13
CA LYS A 82 14.38 1.88 13.07
C LYS A 82 14.15 2.71 14.33
N THR A 83 14.07 2.06 15.49
CA THR A 83 13.81 2.74 16.77
C THR A 83 14.98 3.60 17.23
N GLU A 84 16.19 3.30 16.80
CA GLU A 84 17.38 4.13 17.06
C GLU A 84 17.38 5.44 16.27
N LYS A 85 16.65 5.50 15.15
CA LYS A 85 16.59 6.67 14.26
C LYS A 85 15.33 7.52 14.40
N PHE A 86 14.19 6.93 14.78
CA PHE A 86 12.92 7.66 14.82
C PHE A 86 12.10 7.38 16.08
N ASN A 87 11.38 8.42 16.54
CA ASN A 87 10.29 8.31 17.49
C ASN A 87 8.94 8.44 16.76
N LEU A 88 7.94 7.66 17.17
CA LEU A 88 6.56 7.87 16.74
C LEU A 88 5.95 9.02 17.52
N ILE A 89 5.45 10.04 16.82
CA ILE A 89 4.66 11.13 17.44
C ILE A 89 3.20 10.72 17.53
N ARG A 90 2.63 10.27 16.41
CA ARG A 90 1.24 9.82 16.30
C ARG A 90 1.04 8.95 15.07
N GLN A 91 -0.06 8.22 15.05
CA GLN A 91 -0.48 7.37 13.94
C GLN A 91 -1.96 7.58 13.65
N ASP A 92 -2.38 7.21 12.44
CA ASP A 92 -3.78 7.13 12.07
C ASP A 92 -4.01 6.10 10.96
N SER A 93 -5.26 5.74 10.69
CA SER A 93 -5.63 4.79 9.65
C SER A 93 -6.91 5.20 8.92
N VAL A 94 -7.08 4.67 7.70
CA VAL A 94 -8.26 4.90 6.86
C VAL A 94 -8.82 3.57 6.39
N GLU A 95 -10.11 3.40 6.61
CA GLU A 95 -10.94 2.43 5.89
C GLU A 95 -11.78 3.22 4.90
N TYR A 96 -11.65 2.92 3.61
CA TYR A 96 -12.25 3.76 2.56
C TYR A 96 -13.77 3.61 2.45
N ASN A 97 -14.35 2.59 3.08
CA ASN A 97 -15.76 2.21 2.97
C ASN A 97 -16.24 2.06 1.50
N LEU A 98 -15.31 1.71 0.61
CA LEU A 98 -15.52 1.55 -0.83
C LEU A 98 -14.82 0.27 -1.27
N LYS A 99 -15.51 -0.88 -1.22
CA LYS A 99 -14.99 -2.18 -1.71
C LYS A 99 -13.64 -2.60 -1.09
N GLY A 100 -13.49 -2.37 0.22
CA GLY A 100 -12.28 -2.72 0.97
C GLY A 100 -11.18 -1.67 0.83
N GLY A 101 -9.93 -2.14 0.68
CA GLY A 101 -8.73 -1.31 0.78
C GLY A 101 -8.46 -0.81 2.20
N VAL A 102 -7.24 -0.34 2.45
CA VAL A 102 -6.84 0.18 3.76
C VAL A 102 -5.64 1.11 3.64
N GLY A 103 -5.63 2.19 4.42
CA GLY A 103 -4.50 3.11 4.56
C GLY A 103 -4.04 3.22 6.01
N ILE A 104 -2.75 3.48 6.21
CA ILE A 104 -2.14 3.76 7.50
C ILE A 104 -1.12 4.90 7.36
N MET A 105 -1.00 5.73 8.41
CA MET A 105 -0.06 6.85 8.46
C MET A 105 0.65 6.87 9.82
N ALA A 106 1.93 7.24 9.80
CA ALA A 106 2.75 7.46 10.99
C ALA A 106 3.48 8.80 10.86
N MET A 107 3.42 9.64 11.89
CA MET A 107 4.25 10.84 12.00
C MET A 107 5.52 10.47 12.76
N LEU A 108 6.66 10.48 12.07
CA LEU A 108 7.96 10.09 12.62
C LEU A 108 8.82 11.31 12.86
N GLN A 109 9.41 11.39 14.06
CA GLN A 109 10.41 12.38 14.43
C GLN A 109 11.80 11.76 14.35
N PRO A 110 12.68 12.24 13.46
CA PRO A 110 14.10 11.90 13.50
C PRO A 110 14.68 12.18 14.88
N LYS A 111 15.44 11.22 15.40
CA LYS A 111 16.27 11.40 16.59
C LYS A 111 17.52 12.17 16.20
N PRO A 112 17.99 13.09 17.06
CA PRO A 112 19.26 13.75 16.80
C PRO A 112 20.37 12.70 16.83
N ASP A 113 21.19 12.68 15.79
CA ASP A 113 22.52 12.08 15.91
C ASP A 113 23.30 12.84 16.98
N ALA A 114 24.34 12.23 17.55
CA ALA A 114 25.10 12.66 18.73
C ALA A 114 25.70 14.10 18.71
N GLY A 115 25.33 14.95 17.75
CA GLY A 115 25.47 16.40 17.80
C GLY A 115 24.56 17.12 16.79
N GLN A 116 23.42 17.66 17.28
CA GLN A 116 22.74 18.86 16.77
C GLN A 116 21.81 18.82 15.54
N ASP A 117 21.41 17.67 14.99
CA ASP A 117 20.39 17.70 13.93
C ASP A 117 18.96 17.54 14.48
N THR A 118 18.16 18.61 14.48
CA THR A 118 16.72 18.56 14.77
C THR A 118 15.92 18.57 13.47
N SER A 119 16.14 17.55 12.64
CA SER A 119 15.35 17.36 11.42
C SER A 119 13.85 17.31 11.74
N PRO A 120 12.99 17.95 10.93
CA PRO A 120 11.55 18.03 11.22
C PRO A 120 10.90 16.66 11.17
N ALA A 121 9.78 16.52 11.88
CA ALA A 121 8.92 15.35 11.73
C ALA A 121 8.35 15.26 10.31
N PHE A 122 8.15 14.03 9.84
CA PHE A 122 7.57 13.75 8.53
C PHE A 122 6.55 12.63 8.60
N CYS A 123 5.60 12.65 7.68
CA CYS A 123 4.56 11.64 7.55
C CYS A 123 5.06 10.49 6.68
N VAL A 124 4.94 9.26 7.16
CA VAL A 124 5.03 8.06 6.34
C VAL A 124 3.62 7.51 6.17
N ALA A 125 3.19 7.33 4.94
CA ALA A 125 1.87 6.83 4.62
C ALA A 125 2.02 5.55 3.79
N ASN A 126 1.23 4.52 4.11
CA ASN A 126 1.16 3.29 3.33
C ASN A 126 -0.29 2.88 3.04
N THR A 127 -0.57 2.37 1.83
CA THR A 127 -1.90 1.89 1.43
C THR A 127 -1.87 0.61 0.59
N HIS A 128 -3.01 -0.07 0.53
CA HIS A 128 -3.29 -1.11 -0.46
C HIS A 128 -4.70 -0.83 -1.02
N LEU A 129 -4.75 -0.30 -2.26
CA LEU A 129 -5.99 0.03 -2.96
C LEU A 129 -6.68 -1.22 -3.52
N PHE A 130 -7.93 -1.06 -3.96
CA PHE A 130 -8.73 -2.14 -4.53
C PHE A 130 -8.05 -2.79 -5.74
N TRP A 131 -8.19 -4.11 -5.88
CA TRP A 131 -7.38 -4.91 -6.81
C TRP A 131 -7.98 -5.04 -8.21
N ASN A 132 -9.31 -4.93 -8.36
CA ASN A 132 -9.98 -5.25 -9.62
C ASN A 132 -9.55 -4.24 -10.70
N PRO A 133 -8.90 -4.68 -11.80
CA PRO A 133 -8.42 -3.79 -12.85
C PRO A 133 -9.54 -3.02 -13.56
N GLU A 134 -10.75 -3.56 -13.61
CA GLU A 134 -11.91 -2.91 -14.25
C GLU A 134 -12.53 -1.80 -13.37
N MET A 135 -12.08 -1.68 -12.11
CA MET A 135 -12.69 -0.79 -11.11
C MET A 135 -11.82 0.45 -10.84
N GLU A 136 -11.34 1.10 -11.91
CA GLU A 136 -10.51 2.30 -11.85
C GLU A 136 -11.15 3.42 -11.01
N TYR A 137 -12.46 3.64 -11.19
CA TYR A 137 -13.23 4.63 -10.42
C TYR A 137 -13.15 4.40 -8.90
N ILE A 138 -13.22 3.15 -8.44
CA ILE A 138 -13.09 2.82 -7.01
C ILE A 138 -11.69 3.18 -6.51
N LYS A 139 -10.65 2.81 -7.26
CA LYS A 139 -9.26 3.13 -6.91
C LYS A 139 -9.04 4.65 -6.86
N LEU A 140 -9.61 5.42 -7.79
CA LEU A 140 -9.58 6.89 -7.79
C LEU A 140 -10.26 7.49 -6.55
N LYS A 141 -11.45 7.00 -6.18
CA LYS A 141 -12.15 7.46 -4.96
C LYS A 141 -11.36 7.13 -3.69
N GLN A 142 -10.85 5.91 -3.58
CA GLN A 142 -9.99 5.51 -2.46
C GLN A 142 -8.73 6.38 -2.38
N ALA A 143 -8.05 6.61 -3.51
CA ALA A 143 -6.87 7.46 -3.60
C ALA A 143 -7.18 8.90 -3.18
N GLN A 144 -8.29 9.49 -3.65
CA GLN A 144 -8.67 10.84 -3.28
C GLN A 144 -8.94 10.98 -1.77
N ILE A 145 -9.66 10.03 -1.18
CA ILE A 145 -9.89 9.98 0.27
C ILE A 145 -8.56 9.87 1.02
N TYR A 146 -7.68 8.98 0.54
CA TYR A 146 -6.38 8.73 1.16
C TYR A 146 -5.47 9.95 1.12
N LEU A 147 -5.31 10.59 -0.03
CA LEU A 147 -4.48 11.78 -0.22
C LEU A 147 -5.00 12.97 0.59
N SER A 148 -6.32 13.12 0.67
CA SER A 148 -6.96 14.12 1.55
C SER A 148 -6.63 13.85 3.02
N ARG A 149 -6.74 12.59 3.47
CA ARG A 149 -6.41 12.23 4.84
C ARG A 149 -4.93 12.42 5.15
N ILE A 150 -4.03 12.10 4.23
CA ILE A 150 -2.60 12.35 4.41
C ILE A 150 -2.34 13.84 4.56
N SER A 151 -2.96 14.71 3.76
CA SER A 151 -2.78 16.15 3.89
C SER A 151 -3.20 16.66 5.27
N ASP A 152 -4.40 16.27 5.73
CA ASP A 152 -4.90 16.63 7.06
C ASP A 152 -4.00 16.08 8.17
N PHE A 153 -3.60 14.81 8.03
CA PHE A 153 -2.74 14.15 9.01
C PHE A 153 -1.33 14.72 9.00
N ALA A 154 -0.75 15.10 7.86
CA ALA A 154 0.59 15.65 7.77
C ALA A 154 0.63 17.09 8.30
N ALA A 155 -0.48 17.83 8.18
CA ALA A 155 -0.60 19.22 8.65
C ALA A 155 0.56 20.11 8.15
N GLY A 156 0.93 19.94 6.88
CA GLY A 156 2.03 20.67 6.22
C GLY A 156 3.42 20.04 6.38
N ALA A 157 3.58 18.96 7.14
CA ALA A 157 4.83 18.21 7.18
C ALA A 157 5.10 17.49 5.85
N SER A 158 6.38 17.30 5.51
CA SER A 158 6.78 16.47 4.37
C SER A 158 6.24 15.05 4.50
N CYS A 159 5.95 14.40 3.39
CA CYS A 159 5.41 13.05 3.39
C CYS A 159 6.13 12.11 2.42
N VAL A 160 6.24 10.84 2.83
CA VAL A 160 6.61 9.71 1.99
C VAL A 160 5.37 8.85 1.86
N VAL A 161 4.85 8.73 0.64
CA VAL A 161 3.63 7.96 0.35
C VAL A 161 4.02 6.68 -0.38
N CYS A 162 3.75 5.55 0.24
CA CYS A 162 3.97 4.21 -0.27
C CYS A 162 2.63 3.51 -0.49
N GLY A 163 2.63 2.45 -1.29
CA GLY A 163 1.49 1.56 -1.35
C GLY A 163 1.47 0.68 -2.57
N ASP A 164 0.60 -0.32 -2.51
CA ASP A 164 0.15 -1.03 -3.70
C ASP A 164 -1.12 -0.34 -4.21
N LEU A 165 -0.98 0.36 -5.34
CA LEU A 165 -2.08 1.08 -5.96
C LEU A 165 -2.95 0.18 -6.86
N ASN A 166 -2.53 -1.06 -7.13
CA ASN A 166 -3.13 -1.95 -8.13
C ASN A 166 -3.39 -1.23 -9.47
N SER A 167 -2.47 -0.34 -9.84
CA SER A 167 -2.65 0.64 -10.91
C SER A 167 -1.35 0.82 -11.69
N MET A 168 -1.45 0.74 -13.01
CA MET A 168 -0.30 0.89 -13.90
C MET A 168 0.13 2.36 -14.00
N PRO A 169 1.38 2.66 -14.41
CA PRO A 169 1.83 4.05 -14.60
C PRO A 169 1.00 4.87 -15.59
N SER A 170 0.29 4.20 -16.52
CA SER A 170 -0.62 4.81 -17.49
C SER A 170 -2.05 5.02 -16.99
N SER A 171 -2.35 4.66 -15.73
CA SER A 171 -3.69 4.76 -15.16
C SER A 171 -4.01 6.17 -14.66
N ASP A 172 -5.30 6.47 -14.56
CA ASP A 172 -5.77 7.73 -14.00
C ASP A 172 -5.50 7.80 -12.49
N CYS A 173 -5.61 6.66 -11.79
CA CYS A 173 -5.25 6.56 -10.38
C CYS A 173 -3.79 6.95 -10.15
N TYR A 174 -2.84 6.39 -10.90
CA TYR A 174 -1.44 6.80 -10.82
C TYR A 174 -1.25 8.28 -11.17
N SER A 175 -1.93 8.75 -12.21
CA SER A 175 -1.89 10.16 -12.63
C SER A 175 -2.39 11.11 -11.55
N LEU A 176 -3.37 10.72 -10.74
CA LEU A 176 -3.84 11.52 -9.60
C LEU A 176 -2.75 11.71 -8.54
N PHE A 177 -1.94 10.69 -8.25
CA PHE A 177 -0.83 10.81 -7.30
C PHE A 177 0.25 11.77 -7.81
N ILE A 178 0.61 11.69 -9.09
CA ILE A 178 1.77 12.43 -9.64
C ILE A 178 1.40 13.83 -10.13
N SER A 179 0.27 13.97 -10.85
CA SER A 179 -0.14 15.23 -11.46
C SER A 179 -1.08 16.05 -10.57
N GLY A 180 -1.54 15.47 -9.46
CA GLY A 180 -2.44 16.12 -8.51
C GLY A 180 -3.88 16.31 -8.99
N LYS A 181 -4.17 16.04 -10.28
CA LYS A 181 -5.50 16.18 -10.86
C LYS A 181 -5.67 15.27 -12.07
N VAL A 182 -6.86 14.68 -12.21
CA VAL A 182 -7.23 13.87 -13.38
C VAL A 182 -8.72 13.98 -13.67
N THR A 183 -9.09 13.91 -14.94
CA THR A 183 -10.49 13.82 -15.40
C THR A 183 -10.72 12.39 -15.86
N HIS A 184 -11.67 11.69 -15.24
CA HIS A 184 -11.96 10.29 -15.52
C HIS A 184 -13.39 10.13 -16.03
N THR A 185 -13.56 9.33 -17.09
CA THR A 185 -14.86 9.00 -17.66
C THR A 185 -15.14 7.51 -17.44
N TYR A 186 -16.28 7.20 -16.83
CA TYR A 186 -16.65 5.83 -16.48
C TYR A 186 -18.15 5.60 -16.66
N THR A 187 -18.53 4.35 -16.88
CA THR A 187 -19.92 3.90 -16.77
C THR A 187 -20.12 3.31 -15.38
N PRO A 188 -21.14 3.73 -14.61
CA PRO A 188 -21.40 3.17 -13.29
C PRO A 188 -21.55 1.65 -13.33
N VAL A 189 -21.02 0.98 -12.31
CA VAL A 189 -21.06 -0.48 -12.21
C VAL A 189 -22.30 -0.89 -11.42
N VAL A 190 -23.11 -1.76 -12.02
CA VAL A 190 -24.36 -2.27 -11.44
C VAL A 190 -24.14 -3.62 -10.75
N SER A 191 -23.20 -4.42 -11.25
CA SER A 191 -22.78 -5.66 -10.59
C SER A 191 -21.27 -5.86 -10.69
N ASP A 192 -20.69 -6.45 -9.65
CA ASP A 192 -19.25 -6.72 -9.51
C ASP A 192 -19.09 -8.06 -8.78
N ASP A 193 -18.60 -9.07 -9.51
CA ASP A 193 -18.23 -10.37 -8.95
C ASP A 193 -16.77 -10.33 -8.48
N GLU A 194 -16.58 -10.15 -7.18
CA GLU A 194 -15.26 -10.04 -6.56
C GLU A 194 -14.42 -11.34 -6.64
N VAL A 195 -14.99 -12.48 -7.05
CA VAL A 195 -14.25 -13.73 -7.23
C VAL A 195 -13.69 -13.82 -8.65
N SER A 196 -14.52 -13.55 -9.65
CA SER A 196 -14.11 -13.62 -11.07
C SER A 196 -13.49 -12.32 -11.58
N GLY A 197 -13.72 -11.20 -10.89
CA GLY A 197 -13.34 -9.85 -11.33
C GLY A 197 -14.28 -9.26 -12.39
N GLN A 198 -15.33 -9.99 -12.80
CA GLN A 198 -16.26 -9.53 -13.83
C GLN A 198 -17.15 -8.40 -13.32
N VAL A 199 -17.24 -7.34 -14.12
CA VAL A 199 -18.08 -6.18 -13.84
C VAL A 199 -19.12 -6.01 -14.93
N GLN A 200 -20.32 -5.58 -14.54
CA GLN A 200 -21.36 -5.18 -15.47
C GLN A 200 -21.66 -3.70 -15.27
N GLY A 201 -21.34 -2.92 -16.30
CA GLY A 201 -21.74 -1.51 -16.36
C GLY A 201 -23.23 -1.35 -16.60
N GLY A 202 -23.78 -0.25 -16.13
CA GLY A 202 -25.14 0.18 -16.43
C GLY A 202 -25.38 1.63 -16.00
N GLY A 203 -26.29 2.30 -16.71
CA GLY A 203 -26.53 3.73 -16.55
C GLY A 203 -25.73 4.58 -17.54
N GLU A 204 -25.81 5.89 -17.38
CA GLU A 204 -25.18 6.86 -18.27
C GLU A 204 -23.69 7.03 -17.94
N THR A 205 -22.86 7.00 -18.99
CA THR A 205 -21.44 7.33 -18.87
C THR A 205 -21.28 8.74 -18.34
N THR A 206 -20.50 8.87 -17.27
CA THR A 206 -20.29 10.12 -16.55
C THR A 206 -18.81 10.47 -16.53
N THR A 207 -18.52 11.77 -16.52
CA THR A 207 -17.16 12.30 -16.38
C THR A 207 -17.04 13.04 -15.05
N GLU A 208 -16.00 12.73 -14.28
CA GLU A 208 -15.72 13.34 -12.98
C GLU A 208 -14.26 13.82 -12.91
N VAL A 209 -14.03 14.90 -12.16
CA VAL A 209 -12.69 15.43 -11.90
C VAL A 209 -12.26 15.04 -10.49
N PHE A 210 -11.10 14.41 -10.40
CA PHE A 210 -10.45 14.06 -9.15
C PHE A 210 -9.25 14.99 -8.92
N SER A 211 -9.03 15.36 -7.67
CA SER A 211 -7.92 16.23 -7.26
C SER A 211 -7.30 15.75 -5.95
N SER A 212 -5.99 15.89 -5.85
CA SER A 212 -5.17 15.67 -4.66
C SER A 212 -4.76 17.02 -4.07
N PRO A 213 -4.77 17.17 -2.73
CA PRO A 213 -4.17 18.34 -2.06
C PRO A 213 -2.64 18.24 -1.93
N LEU A 214 -2.03 17.12 -2.32
CA LEU A 214 -0.60 16.87 -2.19
C LEU A 214 0.13 17.05 -3.53
N GLU A 215 1.33 17.62 -3.45
CA GLU A 215 2.29 17.66 -4.55
C GLU A 215 3.29 16.51 -4.36
N LEU A 216 3.15 15.44 -5.13
CA LEU A 216 3.99 14.25 -5.02
C LEU A 216 4.81 14.03 -6.29
N THR A 217 5.97 13.41 -6.12
CA THR A 217 6.78 12.88 -7.23
C THR A 217 7.13 11.43 -6.93
N SER A 218 7.26 10.61 -7.97
CA SER A 218 7.69 9.22 -7.78
C SER A 218 9.18 9.20 -7.46
N ALA A 219 9.55 8.60 -6.33
CA ALA A 219 10.96 8.43 -5.94
C ALA A 219 11.69 7.38 -6.81
N TYR A 220 10.94 6.53 -7.51
CA TYR A 220 11.45 5.48 -8.38
C TYR A 220 10.84 5.61 -9.77
N ASP A 221 11.59 5.26 -10.80
CA ASP A 221 11.04 5.11 -12.14
C ASP A 221 9.94 4.04 -12.14
N PRO A 222 8.88 4.21 -12.95
CA PRO A 222 7.86 3.18 -13.08
C PRO A 222 8.53 1.85 -13.51
N PRO A 223 8.25 0.74 -12.81
CA PRO A 223 8.86 -0.53 -13.15
C PRO A 223 8.46 -0.93 -14.58
N PRO A 224 9.35 -1.59 -15.35
CA PRO A 224 8.98 -2.11 -16.65
C PRO A 224 7.77 -3.03 -16.51
N VAL A 225 6.79 -2.89 -17.40
CA VAL A 225 5.53 -3.67 -17.38
C VAL A 225 5.87 -5.16 -17.28
N PRO A 226 5.54 -5.83 -16.16
CA PRO A 226 5.90 -7.23 -15.99
C PRO A 226 5.24 -8.07 -17.07
N SER A 227 5.99 -8.97 -17.70
CA SER A 227 5.48 -9.90 -18.72
C SER A 227 4.31 -10.78 -18.24
N PHE A 228 4.11 -10.86 -16.92
CA PHE A 228 2.99 -11.58 -16.31
C PHE A 228 1.62 -10.92 -16.55
N TYR A 229 1.56 -9.59 -16.69
CA TYR A 229 0.31 -8.88 -16.97
C TYR A 229 -0.23 -9.09 -18.39
N LYS A 230 0.62 -9.54 -19.33
CA LYS A 230 0.19 -9.89 -20.70
C LYS A 230 -0.70 -11.13 -20.79
N ARG A 231 -0.89 -11.88 -19.69
CA ARG A 231 -1.70 -13.11 -19.66
C ARG A 231 -3.12 -12.93 -19.12
N LEU A 232 -3.51 -11.69 -18.78
CA LEU A 232 -4.85 -11.36 -18.27
C LEU A 232 -5.62 -10.40 -19.20
N GLN A 233 -5.18 -10.25 -20.45
CA GLN A 233 -5.96 -9.69 -21.57
C GLN A 233 -6.24 -10.80 -22.58
#